data_AF-A0A2N3WUT8-F1
#
_entry.id   AF-A0A2N3WUT8-F1
#
_cell.length_a   1.000
_cell.length_b   1.000
_cell.length_c   1.000
_cell.angle_alpha   90.00
_cell.angle_beta   90.00
_cell.angle_gamma   90.00
#
_symmetry.space_group_name_H-M   'P 1'
#
loop_
_entity.id
_entity.type
_entity.pdbx_description
1 polymer ?
#
loop_
_entity_poly.entity_id
_entity_poly.type
_entity_poly.pdbx_seq_one_letter_code
_entity_poly.pdbx_strand_id
1 'polypeptide(L)'
;MTTSHSATVRRAGTRRPGARRGHSLLSLLVASALALGTAACSTSTADDSARDVVQSLGAVPIPTAPATEPTPTADQQHPQLLAIGAPVEAILPTGRATITALGPEIDLPTGTTKPPEQVNGTITLRVVTESGSITVAATDLTSRDDSGNDIRLTPVGASGATGTPGTAVELKVAATFHTGAAQITLRHAGKIIALWTFNVENG
;
A
#
# COMPACT_ATOMS: atom_id res chain seq x y z
N MET A 1 -19.65 37.22 36.67
CA MET A 1 -19.19 36.72 37.98
C MET A 1 -18.77 35.27 37.79
N THR A 2 -17.50 34.95 38.11
CA THR A 2 -16.93 33.63 38.50
C THR A 2 -17.12 32.43 37.53
N THR A 3 -16.12 31.64 37.11
CA THR A 3 -14.67 31.58 37.34
C THR A 3 -14.04 30.63 36.31
N SER A 4 -12.83 30.95 35.89
CA SER A 4 -11.88 30.13 35.10
C SER A 4 -11.43 28.87 35.85
N HIS A 5 -11.10 27.78 35.14
CA HIS A 5 -10.03 26.84 35.54
C HIS A 5 -9.35 26.25 34.29
N SER A 6 -8.13 26.73 34.04
CA SER A 6 -7.13 26.11 33.16
C SER A 6 -6.51 24.91 33.85
N ALA A 7 -6.30 23.81 33.12
CA ALA A 7 -5.42 22.73 33.55
C ALA A 7 -4.51 22.32 32.39
N THR A 8 -3.30 22.89 32.40
CA THR A 8 -2.19 22.53 31.51
C THR A 8 -1.48 21.31 32.10
N VAL A 9 -1.59 20.15 31.46
CA VAL A 9 -0.76 18.98 31.81
C VAL A 9 0.44 18.92 30.87
N ARG A 10 1.57 19.46 31.33
CA ARG A 10 2.89 19.21 30.74
C ARG A 10 3.36 17.82 31.15
N ARG A 11 3.55 16.91 30.19
CA ARG A 11 4.31 15.66 30.40
C ARG A 11 5.71 15.82 29.81
N ALA A 12 6.69 15.79 30.69
CA ALA A 12 8.12 15.75 30.39
C ALA A 12 8.64 14.31 30.57
N GLY A 13 9.67 13.96 29.78
CA GLY A 13 10.46 12.73 29.92
C GLY A 13 10.18 11.71 28.80
N THR A 14 11.14 11.08 28.14
CA THR A 14 12.59 10.94 28.41
C THR A 14 13.29 10.60 27.09
N ARG A 15 14.32 11.36 26.73
CA ARG A 15 15.25 11.04 25.62
C ARG A 15 16.04 9.78 25.99
N ARG A 16 16.04 8.77 25.12
CA ARG A 16 17.03 7.67 25.15
C ARG A 16 18.14 7.95 24.15
N PRO A 17 19.41 8.04 24.59
CA PRO A 17 20.58 7.96 23.72
C PRO A 17 21.26 6.58 23.85
N GLY A 18 21.68 6.01 22.73
CA GLY A 18 22.47 4.78 22.64
C GLY A 18 22.10 4.03 21.36
N ALA A 19 23.01 3.51 20.54
CA ALA A 19 24.43 3.28 20.72
C ALA A 19 25.15 3.29 19.36
N ARG A 20 26.45 3.50 19.47
CA ARG A 20 27.48 3.58 18.44
C ARG A 20 27.86 2.22 17.84
N ARG A 21 28.39 2.31 16.60
CA ARG A 21 29.59 1.62 16.04
C ARG A 21 29.52 0.15 15.57
N GLY A 22 30.21 -0.05 14.44
CA GLY A 22 30.76 -1.31 13.92
C GLY A 22 30.55 -1.40 12.40
N HIS A 23 31.32 -0.76 11.52
CA HIS A 23 32.64 -1.19 10.99
C HIS A 23 32.73 -2.69 10.69
N SER A 24 32.72 -3.05 9.41
CA SER A 24 33.56 -4.12 8.87
C SER A 24 33.92 -3.84 7.41
N LEU A 25 35.21 -3.61 7.21
CA LEU A 25 35.96 -3.66 5.96
C LEU A 25 36.33 -5.13 5.64
N LEU A 26 37.01 -5.31 4.50
CA LEU A 26 37.68 -6.50 3.95
C LEU A 26 36.91 -7.20 2.82
N SER A 27 37.29 -7.03 1.55
CA SER A 27 38.52 -7.47 0.85
C SER A 27 38.46 -8.95 0.43
N LEU A 28 38.49 -9.22 -0.88
CA LEU A 28 39.53 -10.08 -1.46
C LEU A 28 39.62 -9.96 -2.99
N LEU A 29 40.82 -9.60 -3.43
CA LEU A 29 41.38 -9.74 -4.78
C LEU A 29 41.77 -11.21 -5.00
N VAL A 30 41.51 -11.79 -6.18
CA VAL A 30 42.40 -12.80 -6.79
C VAL A 30 42.36 -12.67 -8.32
N ALA A 31 43.55 -12.53 -8.90
CA ALA A 31 43.86 -12.42 -10.33
C ALA A 31 44.34 -13.79 -10.90
N SER A 32 44.62 -13.81 -12.21
CA SER A 32 45.43 -14.79 -13.00
C SER A 32 44.61 -15.82 -13.77
N ALA A 33 44.97 -16.30 -14.97
CA ALA A 33 45.92 -15.90 -16.02
C ALA A 33 45.63 -16.77 -17.26
N LEU A 34 46.12 -16.31 -18.41
CA LEU A 34 46.11 -16.87 -19.77
C LEU A 34 46.35 -18.38 -19.92
N ALA A 35 45.73 -18.98 -20.95
CA ALA A 35 46.42 -19.85 -21.90
C ALA A 35 45.68 -19.89 -23.27
N LEU A 36 46.43 -19.60 -24.35
CA LEU A 36 46.05 -19.85 -25.74
C LEU A 36 46.20 -21.36 -26.06
N GLY A 37 45.38 -21.88 -26.97
CA GLY A 37 45.59 -23.21 -27.57
C GLY A 37 44.57 -23.53 -28.66
N THR A 38 45.09 -23.87 -29.84
CA THR A 38 44.46 -23.91 -31.17
C THR A 38 43.69 -25.19 -31.52
N ALA A 39 42.61 -25.00 -32.30
CA ALA A 39 42.13 -25.82 -33.43
C ALA A 39 42.11 -27.37 -33.33
N ALA A 40 40.89 -27.92 -33.29
CA ALA A 40 40.54 -29.14 -34.01
C ALA A 40 39.05 -29.09 -34.41
N CYS A 41 38.79 -28.82 -35.69
CA CYS A 41 37.48 -29.04 -36.29
C CYS A 41 37.20 -30.54 -36.32
N SER A 42 36.31 -31.02 -35.45
CA SER A 42 35.64 -32.29 -35.62
C SER A 42 34.16 -31.98 -35.78
N THR A 43 33.69 -32.00 -37.03
CA THR A 43 32.26 -32.05 -37.35
C THR A 43 31.71 -33.39 -36.88
N SER A 44 31.33 -33.43 -35.61
CA SER A 44 30.41 -34.44 -35.09
C SER A 44 29.01 -33.94 -35.38
N THR A 45 28.34 -34.58 -36.33
CA THR A 45 26.88 -34.60 -36.41
C THR A 45 26.38 -35.34 -35.17
N ALA A 46 26.32 -34.64 -34.03
CA ALA A 46 25.58 -35.08 -32.88
C ALA A 46 24.11 -34.80 -33.17
N ASP A 47 23.34 -35.87 -33.26
CA ASP A 47 21.89 -35.88 -33.27
C ASP A 47 21.44 -35.35 -31.88
N ASP A 48 21.54 -34.03 -31.68
CA ASP A 48 21.15 -33.36 -30.43
C ASP A 48 19.63 -33.44 -30.35
N SER A 49 19.17 -34.58 -29.84
CA SER A 49 17.78 -34.75 -29.50
C SER A 49 17.45 -33.68 -28.46
N ALA A 50 16.30 -33.00 -28.59
CA ALA A 50 15.87 -32.00 -27.61
C ALA A 50 15.86 -32.53 -26.15
N ARG A 51 15.88 -33.87 -25.97
CA ARG A 51 16.06 -34.54 -24.69
C ARG A 51 17.46 -34.37 -24.10
N ASP A 52 18.53 -34.41 -24.89
CA ASP A 52 19.91 -34.26 -24.40
C ASP A 52 20.21 -32.82 -23.96
N VAL A 53 19.62 -31.83 -24.64
CA VAL A 53 19.70 -30.42 -24.23
C VAL A 53 19.00 -30.21 -22.87
N VAL A 54 17.82 -30.78 -22.67
CA VAL A 54 17.09 -30.71 -21.39
C VAL A 54 17.83 -31.44 -20.27
N GLN A 55 18.55 -32.52 -20.60
CA GLN A 55 19.30 -33.32 -19.64
C GLN A 55 20.65 -32.66 -19.26
N SER A 56 21.31 -31.97 -20.20
CA SER A 56 22.60 -31.29 -19.97
C SER A 56 22.47 -29.94 -19.25
N LEU A 57 21.33 -29.26 -19.37
CA LEU A 57 21.12 -27.96 -18.71
C LEU A 57 20.94 -28.08 -17.20
N GLY A 58 20.70 -29.29 -16.68
CA GLY A 58 20.35 -29.51 -15.28
C GLY A 58 19.01 -28.83 -14.94
N ALA A 59 18.13 -29.52 -14.23
CA ALA A 59 16.97 -28.85 -13.68
C ALA A 59 17.45 -27.86 -12.60
N VAL A 60 17.71 -26.60 -12.98
CA VAL A 60 17.93 -25.53 -12.01
C VAL A 60 16.66 -25.46 -11.18
N PRO A 61 16.72 -25.64 -9.85
CA PRO A 61 15.54 -25.53 -9.00
C PRO A 61 14.90 -24.17 -9.25
N ILE A 62 13.68 -24.15 -9.76
CA ILE A 62 12.92 -22.91 -9.85
C ILE A 62 12.71 -22.45 -8.41
N PRO A 63 13.19 -21.26 -8.01
CA PRO A 63 12.93 -20.74 -6.69
C PRO A 63 11.42 -20.76 -6.46
N THR A 64 10.97 -21.51 -5.45
CA THR A 64 9.57 -21.48 -5.05
C THR A 64 9.22 -20.04 -4.70
N ALA A 65 8.16 -19.52 -5.31
CA ALA A 65 7.71 -18.17 -5.02
C ALA A 65 7.50 -18.04 -3.50
N PRO A 66 7.95 -16.94 -2.89
CA PRO A 66 7.69 -16.71 -1.47
C PRO A 66 6.17 -16.75 -1.22
N ALA A 67 5.78 -17.29 -0.07
CA ALA A 67 4.38 -17.29 0.33
C ALA A 67 3.84 -15.85 0.34
N THR A 68 2.68 -15.65 -0.28
CA THR A 68 1.96 -14.37 -0.22
C THR A 68 1.61 -14.07 1.23
N GLU A 69 1.92 -12.85 1.69
CA GLU A 69 1.50 -12.41 3.00
C GLU A 69 -0.04 -12.44 3.10
N PRO A 70 -0.60 -12.90 4.23
CA PRO A 70 -2.05 -12.94 4.39
C PRO A 70 -2.62 -11.52 4.44
N THR A 71 -3.79 -11.33 3.82
CA THR A 71 -4.56 -10.09 3.96
C THR A 71 -4.93 -9.88 5.43
N PRO A 72 -4.63 -8.71 6.03
CA PRO A 72 -5.00 -8.45 7.41
C PRO A 72 -6.51 -8.39 7.58
N THR A 73 -7.01 -8.90 8.71
CA THR A 73 -8.43 -8.90 9.04
C THR A 73 -8.76 -7.70 9.94
N ALA A 74 -9.85 -7.00 9.65
CA ALA A 74 -10.38 -5.89 10.44
C ALA A 74 -11.80 -6.16 10.92
N ASP A 75 -12.09 -5.72 12.14
CA ASP A 75 -13.44 -5.65 12.67
C ASP A 75 -13.61 -4.38 13.53
N GLN A 76 -14.76 -4.23 14.17
CA GLN A 76 -15.07 -3.06 15.01
C GLN A 76 -14.20 -2.90 16.28
N GLN A 77 -13.49 -3.94 16.69
CA GLN A 77 -12.58 -3.97 17.85
C GLN A 77 -11.12 -3.98 17.42
N HIS A 78 -10.83 -4.44 16.21
CA HIS A 78 -9.49 -4.61 15.66
C HIS A 78 -9.34 -3.79 14.37
N PRO A 79 -9.19 -2.46 14.47
CA PRO A 79 -8.97 -1.63 13.29
C PRO A 79 -7.58 -1.88 12.68
N GLN A 80 -7.47 -1.75 11.36
CA GLN A 80 -6.21 -1.95 10.65
C GLN A 80 -5.63 -0.64 10.10
N LEU A 81 -4.31 -0.50 10.22
CA LEU A 81 -3.51 0.56 9.61
C LEU A 81 -2.80 0.00 8.38
N LEU A 82 -3.00 0.65 7.24
CA LEU A 82 -2.65 0.12 5.92
C LEU A 82 -1.98 1.20 5.07
N ALA A 83 -1.13 0.81 4.14
CA ALA A 83 -0.74 1.67 3.03
C ALA A 83 -1.88 1.71 2.00
N ILE A 84 -2.11 2.85 1.34
CA ILE A 84 -3.07 2.94 0.24
C ILE A 84 -2.79 1.87 -0.82
N GLY A 85 -3.84 1.30 -1.40
CA GLY A 85 -3.76 0.14 -2.29
C GLY A 85 -3.69 -1.22 -1.58
N ALA A 86 -3.34 -1.26 -0.29
CA ALA A 86 -3.35 -2.53 0.46
C ALA A 86 -4.79 -2.96 0.81
N PRO A 87 -5.13 -4.25 0.59
CA PRO A 87 -6.44 -4.77 0.94
C PRO A 87 -6.57 -5.05 2.44
N VAL A 88 -7.82 -5.07 2.91
CA VAL A 88 -8.18 -5.54 4.26
C VAL A 88 -9.42 -6.41 4.17
N GLU A 89 -9.42 -7.51 4.91
CA GLU A 89 -10.60 -8.35 5.04
C GLU A 89 -11.47 -7.81 6.19
N ALA A 90 -12.60 -7.18 5.86
CA ALA A 90 -13.52 -6.64 6.85
C ALA A 90 -14.56 -7.69 7.26
N ILE A 91 -14.61 -7.99 8.56
CA ILE A 91 -15.63 -8.85 9.17
C ILE A 91 -16.62 -7.95 9.93
N LEU A 92 -17.81 -7.79 9.36
CA LEU A 92 -18.86 -6.93 9.90
C LEU A 92 -20.10 -7.78 10.27
N PRO A 93 -20.98 -7.27 11.15
CA PRO A 93 -22.21 -8.00 11.50
C PRO A 93 -23.10 -8.34 10.30
N THR A 94 -23.00 -7.58 9.20
CA THR A 94 -23.81 -7.76 8.01
C THR A 94 -23.15 -8.62 6.92
N GLY A 95 -21.87 -8.96 7.05
CA GLY A 95 -21.14 -9.74 6.05
C GLY A 95 -19.62 -9.68 6.15
N ARG A 96 -18.97 -10.29 5.17
CA ARG A 96 -17.50 -10.25 4.98
C ARG A 96 -17.16 -9.71 3.61
N ALA A 97 -16.17 -8.84 3.54
CA ALA A 97 -15.70 -8.28 2.28
C ALA A 97 -14.21 -7.96 2.34
N THR A 98 -13.53 -8.11 1.21
CA THR A 98 -12.22 -7.50 0.99
C THR A 98 -12.43 -6.06 0.53
N ILE A 99 -11.86 -5.10 1.26
CA ILE A 99 -11.96 -3.66 0.99
C ILE A 99 -10.57 -3.11 0.65
N THR A 100 -10.49 -2.24 -0.35
CA THR A 100 -9.25 -1.56 -0.74
C THR A 100 -9.54 -0.10 -1.04
N ALA A 101 -8.76 0.82 -0.48
CA ALA A 101 -8.76 2.21 -0.91
C ALA A 101 -7.65 2.42 -1.95
N LEU A 102 -7.99 2.97 -3.11
CA LEU A 102 -7.11 3.22 -4.25
C LEU A 102 -6.96 4.72 -4.49
N GLY A 103 -5.78 5.15 -4.93
CA GLY A 103 -5.48 6.55 -5.26
C GLY A 103 -4.68 7.28 -4.18
N PRO A 104 -4.83 8.60 -4.03
CA PRO A 104 -5.66 9.47 -4.86
C PRO A 104 -5.15 9.53 -6.31
N GLU A 105 -6.06 9.43 -7.28
CA GLU A 105 -5.78 9.78 -8.67
C GLU A 105 -5.76 11.31 -8.77
N ILE A 106 -4.59 11.89 -9.01
CA ILE A 106 -4.36 13.34 -8.97
C ILE A 106 -4.62 13.96 -10.34
N ASP A 107 -5.42 15.04 -10.34
CA ASP A 107 -5.57 15.92 -11.50
C ASP A 107 -4.56 17.09 -11.37
N LEU A 108 -3.44 16.97 -12.08
CA LEU A 108 -2.37 17.97 -12.05
C LEU A 108 -2.66 19.10 -13.05
N PRO A 109 -2.70 20.37 -12.60
CA PRO A 109 -2.83 21.50 -13.52
C PRO A 109 -1.59 21.58 -14.43
N THR A 110 -1.82 21.55 -15.74
CA THR A 110 -0.75 21.67 -16.74
C THR A 110 -0.19 23.09 -16.80
N GLY A 111 1.11 23.22 -17.09
CA GLY A 111 1.76 24.52 -17.34
C GLY A 111 2.10 25.35 -16.11
N THR A 112 2.10 24.75 -14.91
CA THR A 112 2.55 25.43 -13.69
C THR A 112 4.08 25.44 -13.60
N THR A 113 4.66 26.61 -13.29
CA THR A 113 6.12 26.79 -13.12
C THR A 113 6.61 26.49 -11.70
N LYS A 114 5.68 26.38 -10.75
CA LYS A 114 5.92 25.97 -9.36
C LYS A 114 5.01 24.78 -9.05
N PRO A 115 5.52 23.73 -8.39
CA PRO A 115 4.70 22.62 -7.92
C PRO A 115 3.56 23.15 -7.02
N PRO A 116 2.31 22.73 -7.27
CA PRO A 116 1.16 23.21 -6.50
C PRO A 116 1.25 22.75 -5.05
N GLU A 117 0.79 23.58 -4.11
CA GLU A 117 0.71 23.23 -2.68
C GLU A 117 -0.53 22.38 -2.37
N GLN A 118 -1.55 22.46 -3.23
CA GLN A 118 -2.79 21.70 -3.18
C GLN A 118 -3.14 21.14 -4.55
N VAL A 119 -3.69 19.93 -4.58
CA VAL A 119 -4.12 19.26 -5.81
C VAL A 119 -5.48 18.61 -5.60
N ASN A 120 -6.29 18.57 -6.66
CA ASN A 120 -7.53 17.82 -6.65
C ASN A 120 -7.22 16.35 -6.91
N GLY A 121 -7.88 15.46 -6.19
CA GLY A 121 -7.73 14.03 -6.41
C GLY A 121 -8.98 13.23 -6.08
N THR A 122 -9.06 12.03 -6.65
CA THR A 122 -10.15 11.08 -6.41
C THR A 122 -9.62 9.81 -5.76
N ILE A 123 -10.22 9.40 -4.65
CA ILE A 123 -9.99 8.10 -4.02
C ILE A 123 -11.13 7.17 -4.40
N THR A 124 -10.79 5.95 -4.80
CA THR A 124 -11.76 4.89 -5.09
C THR A 124 -11.69 3.82 -4.01
N LEU A 125 -12.79 3.61 -3.29
CA LEU A 125 -12.94 2.48 -2.39
C LEU A 125 -13.57 1.31 -3.15
N ARG A 126 -12.81 0.23 -3.33
CA ARG A 126 -13.28 -1.01 -3.94
C ARG A 126 -13.68 -2.00 -2.86
N VAL A 127 -14.89 -2.56 -2.97
CA VAL A 127 -15.45 -3.53 -2.03
C VAL A 127 -15.80 -4.79 -2.78
N VAL A 128 -15.15 -5.91 -2.45
CA VAL A 128 -15.47 -7.24 -2.98
C VAL A 128 -16.16 -8.03 -1.87
N THR A 129 -17.46 -8.29 -2.01
CA THR A 129 -18.22 -8.96 -0.96
C THR A 129 -18.13 -10.47 -1.11
N GLU A 130 -17.76 -11.14 -0.03
CA GLU A 130 -17.59 -12.60 0.03
C GLU A 130 -18.82 -13.29 0.60
N SER A 131 -19.46 -12.67 1.60
CA SER A 131 -20.69 -13.17 2.22
C SER A 131 -21.52 -12.03 2.81
N GLY A 132 -22.82 -12.25 2.94
CA GLY A 132 -23.75 -11.23 3.45
C GLY A 132 -23.89 -10.04 2.50
N SER A 133 -24.21 -8.87 3.04
CA SER A 133 -24.25 -7.62 2.28
C SER A 133 -23.49 -6.53 3.04
N ILE A 134 -22.60 -5.85 2.32
CA ILE A 134 -21.81 -4.76 2.85
C ILE A 134 -22.19 -3.49 2.11
N THR A 135 -22.70 -2.51 2.86
CA THR A 135 -22.91 -1.15 2.36
C THR A 135 -21.82 -0.25 2.92
N VAL A 136 -21.22 0.54 2.05
CA VAL A 136 -20.32 1.63 2.44
C VAL A 136 -20.87 2.93 1.87
N ALA A 137 -21.02 3.93 2.73
CA ALA A 137 -21.42 5.28 2.34
C ALA A 137 -20.22 6.24 2.37
N ALA A 138 -20.27 7.31 1.58
CA ALA A 138 -19.26 8.37 1.63
C ALA A 138 -19.19 9.02 3.02
N THR A 139 -20.28 9.02 3.78
CA THR A 139 -20.33 9.50 5.17
C THR A 139 -19.60 8.61 6.16
N ASP A 140 -19.30 7.36 5.79
CA ASP A 140 -18.48 6.46 6.59
C ASP A 140 -16.98 6.75 6.44
N LEU A 141 -16.63 7.59 5.47
CA LEU A 141 -15.27 7.98 5.16
C LEU A 141 -14.93 9.35 5.76
N THR A 142 -13.74 9.46 6.33
CA THR A 142 -13.13 10.75 6.69
C THR A 142 -11.70 10.79 6.18
N SER A 143 -11.17 11.97 5.92
CA SER A 143 -9.77 12.14 5.52
C SER A 143 -9.10 13.22 6.35
N ARG A 144 -7.79 13.08 6.58
CA ARG A 144 -6.96 14.07 7.30
C ARG A 144 -5.59 14.21 6.66
N ASP A 145 -5.01 15.40 6.77
CA ASP A 145 -3.59 15.63 6.47
C ASP A 145 -2.69 15.28 7.67
N ASP A 146 -1.37 15.38 7.45
CA ASP A 146 -0.31 15.14 8.44
C ASP A 146 -0.35 16.09 9.65
N SER A 147 -0.95 17.26 9.47
CA SER A 147 -1.17 18.27 10.50
C SER A 147 -2.44 17.99 11.31
N GLY A 148 -3.22 17.00 10.91
CA GLY A 148 -4.46 16.58 11.56
C GLY A 148 -5.69 17.38 11.15
N ASN A 149 -5.61 18.23 10.13
CA ASN A 149 -6.76 18.95 9.60
C ASN A 149 -7.66 18.01 8.81
N ASP A 150 -8.97 18.20 8.93
CA ASP A 150 -9.94 17.41 8.17
C ASP A 150 -9.93 17.82 6.68
N ILE A 151 -9.85 16.82 5.81
CA ILE A 151 -9.97 16.96 4.36
C ILE A 151 -11.40 16.60 3.96
N ARG A 152 -12.13 17.55 3.38
CA ARG A 152 -13.52 17.34 2.97
C ARG A 152 -13.61 16.38 1.79
N LEU A 153 -14.26 15.25 2.00
CA LEU A 153 -14.58 14.26 0.96
C LEU A 153 -15.95 14.56 0.34
N THR A 154 -16.04 14.52 -0.98
CA THR A 154 -17.28 14.70 -1.73
C THR A 154 -17.52 13.48 -2.61
N PRO A 155 -18.68 12.79 -2.53
CA PRO A 155 -18.95 11.64 -3.39
C PRO A 155 -18.95 12.04 -4.87
N VAL A 156 -18.35 11.19 -5.69
CA VAL A 156 -18.40 11.29 -7.16
C VAL A 156 -19.42 10.28 -7.67
N GLY A 157 -20.60 10.76 -8.04
CA GLY A 157 -21.73 9.91 -8.42
C GLY A 157 -22.55 9.45 -7.21
N ALA A 158 -22.72 8.13 -7.05
CA ALA A 158 -23.49 7.58 -5.94
C ALA A 158 -22.80 7.87 -4.59
N SER A 159 -23.60 8.23 -3.58
CA SER A 159 -23.10 8.51 -2.23
C SER A 159 -22.85 7.26 -1.38
N GLY A 160 -23.13 6.08 -1.93
CA GLY A 160 -22.85 4.80 -1.29
C GLY A 160 -22.86 3.67 -2.31
N ALA A 161 -22.24 2.55 -1.91
CA ALA A 161 -22.14 1.34 -2.70
C ALA A 161 -22.50 0.14 -1.81
N THR A 162 -23.35 -0.74 -2.33
CA THR A 162 -23.76 -1.97 -1.64
C THR A 162 -23.28 -3.17 -2.44
N GLY A 163 -22.38 -3.95 -1.84
CA GLY A 163 -21.92 -5.22 -2.38
C GLY A 163 -22.78 -6.39 -1.91
N THR A 164 -22.98 -7.34 -2.81
CA THR A 164 -23.56 -8.66 -2.55
C THR A 164 -22.53 -9.75 -2.91
N PRO A 165 -22.67 -10.99 -2.42
CA PRO A 165 -21.64 -12.01 -2.56
C PRO A 165 -21.24 -12.25 -4.03
N GLY A 166 -19.94 -12.26 -4.30
CA GLY A 166 -19.39 -12.44 -5.64
C GLY A 166 -19.36 -11.18 -6.51
N THR A 167 -19.77 -10.02 -5.98
CA THR A 167 -19.70 -8.75 -6.71
C THR A 167 -18.60 -7.83 -6.18
N ALA A 168 -18.05 -7.04 -7.08
CA ALA A 168 -17.19 -5.91 -6.75
C ALA A 168 -17.96 -4.61 -7.01
N VAL A 169 -17.99 -3.72 -6.02
CA VAL A 169 -18.58 -2.38 -6.15
C VAL A 169 -17.55 -1.32 -5.79
N GLU A 170 -17.73 -0.12 -6.34
CA GLU A 170 -16.85 1.02 -6.11
C GLU A 170 -17.62 2.20 -5.55
N LEU A 171 -17.01 2.88 -4.58
CA LEU A 171 -17.41 4.19 -4.08
C LEU A 171 -16.28 5.17 -4.35
N LYS A 172 -16.57 6.26 -5.06
CA LYS A 172 -15.57 7.29 -5.40
C LYS A 172 -15.82 8.55 -4.59
N VAL A 173 -14.74 9.13 -4.06
CA VAL A 173 -14.77 10.41 -3.34
C VAL A 173 -13.68 11.33 -3.86
N ALA A 174 -14.02 12.57 -4.15
CA ALA A 174 -13.10 13.63 -4.54
C ALA A 174 -12.78 14.53 -3.35
N ALA A 175 -11.56 15.05 -3.34
CA ALA A 175 -11.12 16.08 -2.40
C ALA A 175 -9.98 16.91 -2.96
N THR A 176 -9.70 18.02 -2.28
CA THR A 176 -8.48 18.81 -2.47
C THR A 176 -7.50 18.44 -1.37
N PHE A 177 -6.33 17.94 -1.75
CA PHE A 177 -5.29 17.48 -0.84
C PHE A 177 -4.12 18.44 -0.83
N HIS A 178 -3.54 18.68 0.34
CA HIS A 178 -2.21 19.31 0.45
C HIS A 178 -1.14 18.32 0.00
N THR A 179 -0.03 18.85 -0.54
CA THR A 179 1.18 18.05 -0.73
C THR A 179 1.69 17.55 0.63
N GLY A 180 2.09 16.28 0.70
CA GLY A 180 2.56 15.64 1.93
C GLY A 180 1.75 14.39 2.30
N ALA A 181 1.89 13.95 3.54
CA ALA A 181 1.20 12.75 4.02
C ALA A 181 -0.27 13.04 4.34
N ALA A 182 -1.11 12.05 4.05
CA ALA A 182 -2.53 12.10 4.34
C ALA A 182 -3.06 10.69 4.63
N GLN A 183 -4.30 10.63 5.11
CA GLN A 183 -4.97 9.38 5.42
C GLN A 183 -6.46 9.42 5.09
N ILE A 184 -7.01 8.28 4.71
CA ILE A 184 -8.45 8.04 4.65
C ILE A 184 -8.85 6.96 5.66
N THR A 185 -9.91 7.21 6.42
CA THR A 185 -10.42 6.32 7.45
C THR A 185 -11.82 5.85 7.09
N LEU A 186 -12.03 4.54 7.07
CA LEU A 186 -13.34 3.91 6.95
C LEU A 186 -13.89 3.57 8.34
N ARG A 187 -15.17 3.90 8.55
CA ARG A 187 -15.94 3.52 9.73
C ARG A 187 -17.10 2.61 9.37
N HIS A 188 -17.54 1.84 10.34
CA HIS A 188 -18.82 1.13 10.27
C HIS A 188 -19.55 1.33 11.59
N ALA A 189 -20.77 1.87 11.53
CA ALA A 189 -21.57 2.25 12.70
C ALA A 189 -20.77 3.11 13.71
N GLY A 190 -20.02 4.09 13.19
CA GLY A 190 -19.23 5.04 14.00
C GLY A 190 -17.88 4.52 14.51
N LYS A 191 -17.56 3.23 14.36
CA LYS A 191 -16.28 2.65 14.78
C LYS A 191 -15.31 2.54 13.61
N ILE A 192 -14.04 2.83 13.85
CA ILE A 192 -12.98 2.71 12.83
C ILE A 192 -12.78 1.23 12.51
N ILE A 193 -12.71 0.92 11.21
CA ILE A 193 -12.42 -0.42 10.69
C ILE A 193 -11.04 -0.43 10.03
N ALA A 194 -10.77 0.57 9.19
CA ALA A 194 -9.53 0.65 8.44
C ALA A 194 -9.09 2.09 8.26
N LEU A 195 -7.77 2.28 8.23
CA LEU A 195 -7.11 3.54 7.94
C LEU A 195 -6.03 3.28 6.90
N TRP A 196 -6.10 3.97 5.78
CA TRP A 196 -5.09 3.92 4.73
C TRP A 196 -4.30 5.23 4.71
N THR A 197 -2.98 5.14 4.76
CA THR A 197 -2.06 6.27 4.63
C THR A 197 -1.48 6.36 3.24
N PHE A 198 -1.27 7.57 2.75
CA PHE A 198 -0.65 7.86 1.45
C PHE A 198 0.12 9.17 1.48
N ASN A 199 0.95 9.38 0.47
CA ASN A 199 1.58 10.67 0.20
C ASN A 199 0.98 11.27 -1.07
N VAL A 200 0.77 12.58 -1.04
CA VAL A 200 0.46 13.39 -2.20
C VAL A 200 1.74 14.10 -2.59
N GLU A 201 2.30 13.69 -3.73
CA GLU A 201 3.49 14.29 -4.28
C GLU A 201 3.10 15.36 -5.30
N ASN A 202 3.83 16.46 -5.30
CA ASN A 202 3.72 17.47 -6.34
C ASN A 202 4.80 17.17 -7.41
N GLY A 203 4.36 17.03 -8.66
CA GLY A 203 5.25 16.77 -9.80
C GLY A 203 6.18 17.92 -10.13
#